data_AF-A0A0B8N2J5-F1
#
_entry.id   AF-A0A0B8N2J5-F1
#
_cell.length_a   1.000
_cell.length_b   1.000
_cell.length_c   1.000
_cell.angle_alpha   90.00
_cell.angle_beta   90.00
_cell.angle_gamma   90.00
#
_symmetry.space_group_name_H-M   'P 1'
#
loop_
_entity.id
_entity.type
_entity.pdbx_description
1 polymer ?
#
loop_
_entity_poly.entity_id
_entity_poly.type
_entity_poly.pdbx_seq_one_letter_code
_entity_poly.pdbx_strand_id
1 'polypeptide(L)'
;MPKTEFYDAYGAAHPNVFGMRDEALHSVRRRHMSHSFSMAYIKDMENYLDGNIQIQKDEIQSHINRNETFDLKKILHYYVIDVLGELAFSQSFAVQQSDDESRVPPVVEHSLLAAVTGSWPMMTMALKKYLPYVPHAGLKSLFAGRKACADLASVSIDRRLAGLSVAKTSLTVCNHAFHHNPVVWGEVHNIFNPTRWDEPSITAKSRLLMHFGLGGRQCIGKTVATANIYKLLSTLLREFQFVLASEQERAGVANGLYKGKIPEMFSVGISDLKGPLLVRARNR
;
A
#
# COMPACT_ATOMS: atom_id res chain seq x y z
N MET A 1 14.63 15.22 -9.88
CA MET A 1 15.44 14.12 -10.41
C MET A 1 14.52 13.19 -11.18
N PRO A 2 14.74 13.01 -12.48
CA PRO A 2 13.89 12.17 -13.31
C PRO A 2 14.09 10.69 -12.96
N LYS A 3 13.03 9.90 -13.10
CA LYS A 3 13.07 8.46 -12.87
C LYS A 3 13.92 7.77 -13.94
N THR A 4 14.61 6.71 -13.54
CA THR A 4 15.42 5.89 -14.46
C THR A 4 14.56 4.91 -15.26
N GLU A 5 15.17 4.28 -16.25
CA GLU A 5 14.62 3.20 -17.07
C GLU A 5 14.10 1.99 -16.27
N PHE A 6 14.56 1.80 -15.02
CA PHE A 6 13.96 0.87 -14.06
C PHE A 6 12.43 1.03 -13.97
N TYR A 7 11.94 2.27 -14.03
CA TYR A 7 10.53 2.58 -13.89
C TYR A 7 9.69 2.26 -15.14
N ASP A 8 10.32 1.97 -16.28
CA ASP A 8 9.61 1.57 -17.50
C ASP A 8 8.91 0.22 -17.29
N ALA A 9 9.40 -0.61 -16.37
CA ALA A 9 8.77 -1.86 -15.96
C ALA A 9 7.46 -1.68 -15.18
N TYR A 10 7.16 -0.49 -14.65
CA TYR A 10 5.95 -0.20 -13.85
C TYR A 10 4.80 0.45 -14.66
N GLY A 11 5.02 0.71 -15.95
CA GLY A 11 4.00 1.19 -16.88
C GLY A 11 3.22 0.07 -17.58
N ALA A 12 2.09 0.41 -18.18
CA ALA A 12 1.35 -0.45 -19.11
C ALA A 12 1.81 -0.17 -20.55
N ALA A 13 0.89 0.04 -21.50
CA ALA A 13 1.21 0.53 -22.84
C ALA A 13 1.89 1.91 -22.82
N HIS A 14 1.49 2.76 -21.87
CA HIS A 14 2.06 4.09 -21.65
C HIS A 14 2.50 4.28 -20.18
N PRO A 15 3.52 5.13 -19.91
CA PRO A 15 3.93 5.43 -18.55
C PRO A 15 2.80 6.06 -17.75
N ASN A 16 2.43 5.47 -16.60
CA ASN A 16 1.50 6.06 -15.64
C ASN A 16 2.22 7.09 -14.72
N VAL A 17 1.50 7.79 -13.82
CA VAL A 17 2.12 8.75 -12.88
C VAL A 17 3.29 8.15 -12.09
N PHE A 18 3.24 6.85 -11.78
CA PHE A 18 4.32 6.16 -11.10
C PHE A 18 5.52 5.90 -12.02
N GLY A 19 5.33 5.39 -13.23
CA GLY A 19 6.43 5.06 -14.16
C GLY A 19 6.99 6.25 -14.93
N MET A 20 6.27 7.38 -14.99
CA MET A 20 6.60 8.50 -15.88
C MET A 20 7.93 9.16 -15.54
N ARG A 21 8.88 9.03 -16.46
CA ARG A 21 10.27 9.53 -16.32
C ARG A 21 10.38 11.03 -16.57
N ASP A 22 9.73 11.51 -17.63
CA ASP A 22 9.68 12.94 -17.98
C ASP A 22 9.01 13.75 -16.87
N GLU A 23 9.71 14.77 -16.37
CA GLU A 23 9.24 15.57 -15.22
C GLU A 23 8.11 16.52 -15.61
N ALA A 24 8.09 17.06 -16.83
CA ALA A 24 7.06 17.98 -17.30
C ALA A 24 5.74 17.24 -17.51
N LEU A 25 5.78 16.11 -18.23
CA LEU A 25 4.62 15.23 -18.41
C LEU A 25 4.14 14.68 -17.06
N HIS A 26 5.06 14.31 -16.16
CA HIS A 26 4.69 13.86 -14.83
C HIS A 26 3.96 14.96 -14.05
N SER A 27 4.47 16.19 -14.10
CA SER A 27 3.85 17.35 -13.45
C SER A 27 2.43 17.59 -13.97
N VAL A 28 2.25 17.62 -15.30
CA VAL A 28 0.94 17.78 -15.95
C VAL A 28 -0.02 16.68 -15.53
N ARG A 29 0.42 15.42 -15.61
CA ARG A 29 -0.44 14.26 -15.30
C ARG A 29 -0.77 14.18 -13.82
N ARG A 30 0.19 14.46 -12.94
CA ARG A 30 -0.03 14.58 -11.49
C ARG A 30 -1.06 15.67 -11.21
N ARG A 31 -0.93 16.84 -11.83
CA ARG A 31 -1.87 17.95 -11.67
C ARG A 31 -3.29 17.58 -12.07
N HIS A 32 -3.47 16.88 -13.19
CA HIS A 32 -4.79 16.39 -13.61
C HIS A 32 -5.40 15.42 -12.60
N MET A 33 -4.58 14.56 -11.99
CA MET A 33 -5.07 13.58 -11.01
C MET A 33 -5.24 14.15 -9.60
N SER A 34 -4.53 15.21 -9.24
CA SER A 34 -4.47 15.73 -7.86
C SER A 34 -5.83 16.09 -7.25
N HIS A 35 -6.80 16.52 -8.06
CA HIS A 35 -8.15 16.83 -7.58
C HIS A 35 -8.82 15.61 -6.93
N SER A 36 -8.69 14.43 -7.54
CA SER A 36 -9.25 13.16 -7.06
C SER A 36 -8.59 12.62 -5.77
N PHE A 37 -7.55 13.28 -5.27
CA PHE A 37 -6.89 12.94 -4.00
C PHE A 37 -6.95 14.11 -3.00
N SER A 38 -7.76 15.13 -3.29
CA SER A 38 -7.95 16.29 -2.40
C SER A 38 -8.87 15.96 -1.23
N MET A 39 -8.76 16.72 -0.13
CA MET A 39 -9.67 16.52 1.01
C MET A 39 -11.13 16.78 0.66
N ALA A 40 -11.41 17.73 -0.25
CA ALA A 40 -12.78 18.00 -0.71
C ALA A 40 -13.38 16.74 -1.37
N TYR A 41 -12.64 16.15 -2.31
CA TYR A 41 -13.08 14.93 -2.99
C TYR A 41 -13.20 13.73 -2.04
N ILE A 42 -12.28 13.58 -1.09
CA ILE A 42 -12.36 12.53 -0.05
C ILE A 42 -13.63 12.68 0.79
N LYS A 43 -14.00 13.91 1.13
CA LYS A 43 -15.23 14.20 1.87
C LYS A 43 -16.47 13.83 1.04
N ASP A 44 -16.46 14.11 -0.27
CA ASP A 44 -17.54 13.70 -1.16
C ASP A 44 -17.67 12.17 -1.28
N MET A 45 -16.56 11.44 -1.08
CA MET A 45 -16.49 9.98 -1.10
C MET A 45 -16.66 9.33 0.29
N GLU A 46 -17.00 10.11 1.31
CA GLU A 46 -17.06 9.63 2.69
C GLU A 46 -18.05 8.48 2.88
N ASN A 47 -19.16 8.50 2.13
CA ASN A 47 -20.18 7.45 2.16
C ASN A 47 -19.64 6.06 1.77
N TYR A 48 -18.72 5.99 0.81
CA TYR A 48 -18.05 4.74 0.43
C TYR A 48 -17.20 4.21 1.59
N LEU A 49 -16.49 5.10 2.27
CA LEU A 49 -15.70 4.73 3.44
C LEU A 49 -16.60 4.20 4.56
N ASP A 50 -17.70 4.90 4.86
CA ASP A 50 -18.64 4.49 5.90
C ASP A 50 -19.32 3.16 5.60
N GLY A 51 -19.73 2.94 4.34
CA GLY A 51 -20.29 1.66 3.91
C GLY A 51 -19.33 0.49 4.16
N ASN A 52 -18.07 0.62 3.74
CA ASN A 52 -17.06 -0.42 3.96
C ASN A 52 -16.72 -0.60 5.45
N ILE A 53 -16.64 0.49 6.22
CA ILE A 53 -16.41 0.40 7.67
C ILE A 53 -17.57 -0.37 8.34
N GLN A 54 -18.81 -0.13 7.92
CA GLN A 54 -19.96 -0.84 8.45
C GLN A 54 -19.89 -2.34 8.15
N ILE A 55 -19.56 -2.74 6.91
CA ILE A 55 -19.35 -4.15 6.56
C ILE A 55 -18.28 -4.78 7.46
N GLN A 56 -17.16 -4.08 7.67
CA GLN A 56 -16.08 -4.58 8.52
C GLN A 56 -16.50 -4.72 9.99
N LYS A 57 -17.28 -3.77 10.51
CA LYS A 57 -17.85 -3.84 11.86
C LYS A 57 -18.79 -5.03 12.03
N ASP A 58 -19.65 -5.26 11.04
CA ASP A 58 -20.62 -6.36 11.06
C ASP A 58 -19.89 -7.71 11.06
N GLU A 59 -18.82 -7.86 10.29
CA GLU A 59 -17.98 -9.07 10.29
C GLU A 59 -17.30 -9.30 11.65
N ILE A 60 -16.71 -8.25 12.24
CA ILE A 60 -16.11 -8.33 13.58
C ILE A 60 -17.18 -8.71 14.62
N GLN A 61 -18.36 -8.10 14.57
CA GLN A 61 -19.46 -8.41 15.49
C GLN A 61 -19.94 -9.85 15.32
N SER A 62 -19.96 -10.37 14.09
CA SER A 62 -20.28 -11.76 13.80
C SER A 62 -19.29 -12.72 14.46
N HIS A 63 -17.98 -12.44 14.41
CA HIS A 63 -16.98 -13.24 15.12
C HIS A 63 -17.10 -13.14 16.65
N ILE A 64 -17.43 -11.96 17.19
CA ILE A 64 -17.69 -11.78 18.63
C ILE A 64 -18.87 -12.66 19.06
N ASN A 65 -19.98 -12.63 18.32
CA ASN A 65 -21.18 -13.40 18.63
C ASN A 65 -20.93 -14.92 18.59
N ARG A 66 -20.04 -15.37 17.69
CA ARG A 66 -19.61 -16.76 17.56
C ARG A 66 -18.51 -17.17 18.56
N ASN A 67 -17.94 -16.20 19.30
CA ASN A 67 -16.78 -16.38 20.17
C ASN A 67 -15.55 -16.98 19.43
N GLU A 68 -15.35 -16.57 18.18
CA GLU A 68 -14.30 -17.07 17.30
C GLU A 68 -13.07 -16.16 17.28
N THR A 69 -11.91 -16.76 17.04
CA THR A 69 -10.71 -16.01 16.64
C THR A 69 -10.73 -15.74 15.14
N PHE A 70 -10.22 -14.60 14.72
CA PHE A 70 -10.14 -14.24 13.30
C PHE A 70 -8.82 -13.55 12.97
N ASP A 71 -8.47 -13.54 11.68
CA ASP A 71 -7.29 -12.84 11.19
C ASP A 71 -7.60 -11.36 10.92
N LEU A 72 -7.20 -10.49 11.85
CA LEU A 72 -7.38 -9.05 11.72
C LEU A 72 -6.60 -8.48 10.53
N LYS A 73 -5.46 -9.09 10.17
CA LYS A 73 -4.69 -8.68 8.99
C LYS A 73 -5.52 -8.84 7.72
N LYS A 74 -6.16 -10.01 7.55
CA LYS A 74 -7.01 -10.33 6.40
C LYS A 74 -8.21 -9.39 6.30
N ILE A 75 -8.92 -9.18 7.40
CA ILE A 75 -10.10 -8.30 7.44
C ILE A 75 -9.74 -6.86 7.08
N LEU A 76 -8.63 -6.33 7.62
CA LEU A 76 -8.13 -4.99 7.26
C LEU A 76 -7.70 -4.90 5.79
N HIS A 77 -7.08 -5.96 5.27
CA HIS A 77 -6.69 -6.04 3.87
C HIS A 77 -7.90 -5.95 2.93
N TYR A 78 -8.96 -6.74 3.19
CA TYR A 78 -10.17 -6.74 2.36
C TYR A 78 -10.89 -5.40 2.37
N TYR A 79 -10.96 -4.74 3.52
CA TYR A 79 -11.49 -3.37 3.61
C TYR A 79 -10.73 -2.41 2.68
N VAL A 80 -9.40 -2.44 2.70
CA VAL A 80 -8.60 -1.56 1.84
C VAL A 80 -8.84 -1.88 0.37
N ILE A 81 -8.95 -3.15 -0.01
CA ILE A 81 -9.21 -3.55 -1.39
C ILE A 81 -10.56 -3.04 -1.89
N ASP A 82 -11.64 -3.23 -1.13
CA ASP A 82 -12.97 -2.78 -1.54
C ASP A 82 -13.08 -1.25 -1.56
N VAL A 83 -12.52 -0.56 -0.55
CA VAL A 83 -12.43 0.91 -0.56
C VAL A 83 -11.68 1.41 -1.79
N LEU A 84 -10.52 0.83 -2.11
CA LEU A 84 -9.78 1.23 -3.30
C LEU A 84 -10.57 0.93 -4.58
N GLY A 85 -11.32 -0.17 -4.63
CA GLY A 85 -12.24 -0.48 -5.71
C GLY A 85 -13.28 0.62 -5.92
N GLU A 86 -13.96 1.02 -4.85
CA GLU A 86 -14.99 2.06 -4.91
C GLU A 86 -14.43 3.44 -5.24
N LEU A 87 -13.28 3.80 -4.67
CA LEU A 87 -12.67 5.10 -4.94
C LEU A 87 -12.06 5.19 -6.34
N ALA A 88 -11.47 4.11 -6.85
CA ALA A 88 -10.77 4.11 -8.14
C ALA A 88 -11.67 3.75 -9.32
N PHE A 89 -12.65 2.86 -9.12
CA PHE A 89 -13.48 2.28 -10.17
C PHE A 89 -14.98 2.48 -9.94
N SER A 90 -15.38 3.12 -8.82
CA SER A 90 -16.79 3.20 -8.40
C SER A 90 -17.44 1.81 -8.29
N GLN A 91 -16.63 0.79 -8.00
CA GLN A 91 -17.03 -0.60 -7.93
C GLN A 91 -16.24 -1.34 -6.86
N SER A 92 -16.93 -1.92 -5.89
CA SER A 92 -16.35 -2.82 -4.89
C SER A 92 -15.91 -4.14 -5.54
N PHE A 93 -14.81 -4.73 -5.05
CA PHE A 93 -14.42 -6.11 -5.38
C PHE A 93 -15.24 -7.15 -4.59
N ALA A 94 -16.05 -6.66 -3.63
CA ALA A 94 -16.88 -7.41 -2.71
C ALA A 94 -16.11 -8.45 -1.89
N VAL A 95 -14.80 -8.24 -1.68
CA VAL A 95 -13.94 -9.21 -0.97
C VAL A 95 -14.25 -9.30 0.51
N GLN A 96 -14.72 -8.21 1.14
CA GLN A 96 -15.14 -8.24 2.54
C GLN A 96 -16.32 -9.18 2.79
N GLN A 97 -17.24 -9.29 1.82
CA GLN A 97 -18.45 -10.11 1.96
C GLN A 97 -18.27 -11.51 1.40
N SER A 98 -17.53 -11.67 0.30
CA SER A 98 -17.36 -12.97 -0.34
C SER A 98 -16.28 -13.83 0.31
N ASP A 99 -15.39 -13.23 1.10
CA ASP A 99 -14.18 -13.86 1.66
C ASP A 99 -13.31 -14.55 0.57
N ASP A 100 -13.38 -14.03 -0.66
CA ASP A 100 -12.81 -14.66 -1.87
C ASP A 100 -11.54 -13.91 -2.29
N GLU A 101 -10.40 -14.42 -1.84
CA GLU A 101 -9.08 -13.84 -2.12
C GLU A 101 -8.74 -13.80 -3.62
N SER A 102 -9.39 -14.62 -4.45
CA SER A 102 -9.16 -14.60 -5.91
C SER A 102 -9.62 -13.31 -6.59
N ARG A 103 -10.47 -12.52 -5.92
CA ARG A 103 -10.95 -11.21 -6.39
C ARG A 103 -9.99 -10.07 -6.04
N VAL A 104 -9.01 -10.31 -5.18
CA VAL A 104 -8.00 -9.31 -4.82
C VAL A 104 -7.10 -9.05 -6.04
N PRO A 105 -6.96 -7.80 -6.51
CA PRO A 105 -6.03 -7.50 -7.58
C PRO A 105 -4.58 -7.82 -7.18
N PRO A 106 -3.79 -8.51 -8.03
CA PRO A 106 -2.43 -8.98 -7.69
C PRO A 106 -1.37 -7.86 -7.78
N VAL A 107 -1.56 -6.81 -6.99
CA VAL A 107 -0.74 -5.59 -7.01
C VAL A 107 0.69 -5.86 -6.51
N VAL A 108 0.85 -6.73 -5.50
CA VAL A 108 2.15 -7.06 -4.92
C VAL A 108 3.01 -7.81 -5.94
N GLU A 109 2.44 -8.84 -6.56
CA GLU A 109 3.11 -9.67 -7.55
C GLU A 109 3.45 -8.87 -8.80
N HIS A 110 2.55 -7.97 -9.25
CA HIS A 110 2.87 -7.05 -10.33
C HIS A 110 4.00 -6.08 -9.97
N SER A 111 4.06 -5.61 -8.74
CA SER A 111 5.11 -4.71 -8.26
C SER A 111 6.46 -5.43 -8.16
N LEU A 112 6.48 -6.67 -7.68
CA LEU A 112 7.68 -7.52 -7.63
C LEU A 112 8.16 -7.87 -9.04
N LEU A 113 7.25 -8.28 -9.94
CA LEU A 113 7.59 -8.56 -11.34
C LEU A 113 8.17 -7.31 -12.01
N ALA A 114 7.60 -6.13 -11.76
CA ALA A 114 8.13 -4.86 -12.25
C ALA A 114 9.51 -4.55 -11.65
N ALA A 115 9.74 -4.82 -10.35
CA ALA A 115 11.04 -4.64 -9.72
C ALA A 115 12.12 -5.54 -10.35
N VAL A 116 11.81 -6.81 -10.56
CA VAL A 116 12.73 -7.79 -11.16
C VAL A 116 13.04 -7.43 -12.60
N THR A 117 12.00 -7.18 -13.41
CA THR A 117 12.18 -6.86 -14.84
C THR A 117 12.78 -5.47 -15.07
N GLY A 118 12.52 -4.51 -14.17
CA GLY A 118 13.11 -3.18 -14.19
C GLY A 118 14.57 -3.16 -13.73
N SER A 119 15.01 -4.15 -12.94
CA SER A 119 16.42 -4.30 -12.56
C SER A 119 17.33 -4.66 -13.73
N TRP A 120 16.77 -5.07 -14.88
CA TRP A 120 17.51 -5.30 -16.12
C TRP A 120 16.97 -4.43 -17.27
N PRO A 121 17.18 -3.11 -17.23
CA PRO A 121 16.50 -2.16 -18.13
C PRO A 121 16.68 -2.45 -19.62
N MET A 122 17.89 -2.85 -20.00
CA MET A 122 18.24 -3.20 -21.38
C MET A 122 17.41 -4.38 -21.92
N MET A 123 16.98 -5.28 -21.04
CA MET A 123 16.16 -6.45 -21.38
C MET A 123 14.67 -6.25 -21.10
N THR A 124 14.24 -5.18 -20.42
CA THR A 124 12.84 -5.00 -19.99
C THR A 124 11.85 -5.10 -21.15
N MET A 125 12.15 -4.51 -22.32
CA MET A 125 11.28 -4.58 -23.50
C MET A 125 11.23 -5.99 -24.12
N ALA A 126 12.36 -6.68 -24.17
CA ALA A 126 12.43 -8.06 -24.64
C ALA A 126 11.68 -9.00 -23.68
N LEU A 127 11.89 -8.84 -22.37
CA LEU A 127 11.19 -9.61 -21.33
C LEU A 127 9.68 -9.38 -21.40
N LYS A 128 9.21 -8.13 -21.50
CA LYS A 128 7.77 -7.86 -21.69
C LYS A 128 7.18 -8.56 -22.92
N LYS A 129 7.95 -8.64 -24.01
CA LYS A 129 7.50 -9.28 -25.26
C LYS A 129 7.47 -10.80 -25.16
N TYR A 130 8.52 -11.43 -24.63
CA TYR A 130 8.69 -12.89 -24.72
C TYR A 130 8.24 -13.65 -23.47
N LEU A 131 8.30 -13.04 -22.29
CA LEU A 131 7.95 -13.67 -21.02
C LEU A 131 6.49 -14.17 -20.94
N PRO A 132 5.48 -13.52 -21.57
CA PRO A 132 4.10 -14.05 -21.63
C PRO A 132 3.95 -15.38 -22.40
N TYR A 133 4.87 -15.69 -23.30
CA TYR A 133 4.85 -16.93 -24.10
C TYR A 133 5.51 -18.10 -23.38
N VAL A 134 6.15 -17.87 -22.22
CA VAL A 134 6.73 -18.93 -21.40
C VAL A 134 5.60 -19.81 -20.85
N PRO A 135 5.69 -21.15 -20.99
CA PRO A 135 4.65 -22.07 -20.56
C PRO A 135 4.66 -22.27 -19.03
N HIS A 136 4.47 -21.20 -18.27
CA HIS A 136 4.40 -21.23 -16.80
C HIS A 136 3.06 -20.63 -16.33
N ALA A 137 2.26 -21.43 -15.63
CA ALA A 137 0.87 -21.10 -15.28
C ALA A 137 0.75 -19.81 -14.45
N GLY A 138 1.57 -19.64 -13.40
CA GLY A 138 1.56 -18.43 -12.57
C GLY A 138 2.03 -17.18 -13.32
N LEU A 139 2.87 -17.35 -14.35
CA LEU A 139 3.31 -16.21 -15.15
C LEU A 139 2.18 -15.74 -16.07
N LYS A 140 1.45 -16.69 -16.68
CA LYS A 140 0.28 -16.40 -17.53
C LYS A 140 -0.84 -15.70 -16.75
N SER A 141 -1.14 -16.14 -15.53
CA SER A 141 -2.17 -15.48 -14.69
C SER A 141 -1.78 -14.04 -14.35
N LEU A 142 -0.50 -13.80 -14.02
CA LEU A 142 0.02 -12.46 -13.77
C LEU A 142 -0.08 -11.56 -15.01
N PHE A 143 0.29 -12.05 -16.20
CA PHE A 143 0.15 -11.24 -17.41
C PHE A 143 -1.31 -10.93 -17.75
N ALA A 144 -2.23 -11.88 -17.53
CA ALA A 144 -3.66 -11.67 -17.73
C ALA A 144 -4.24 -10.60 -16.77
N GLY A 145 -3.92 -10.67 -15.48
CA GLY A 145 -4.35 -9.67 -14.49
C GLY A 145 -3.80 -8.27 -14.79
N ARG A 146 -2.52 -8.19 -15.20
CA ARG A 146 -1.89 -6.94 -15.61
C ARG A 146 -2.56 -6.35 -16.84
N LYS A 147 -2.92 -7.19 -17.82
CA LYS A 147 -3.64 -6.77 -19.03
C LYS A 147 -5.03 -6.23 -18.70
N ALA A 148 -5.80 -6.88 -17.83
CA ALA A 148 -7.11 -6.39 -17.41
C ALA A 148 -7.04 -5.00 -16.77
N CYS A 149 -6.09 -4.78 -15.85
CA CYS A 149 -5.85 -3.47 -15.23
C CYS A 149 -5.36 -2.42 -16.25
N ALA A 150 -4.49 -2.84 -17.19
CA ALA A 150 -3.97 -1.98 -18.23
C ALA A 150 -5.04 -1.57 -19.24
N ASP A 151 -5.94 -2.47 -19.63
CA ASP A 151 -7.03 -2.20 -20.58
C ASP A 151 -8.02 -1.18 -19.99
N LEU A 152 -8.36 -1.33 -18.69
CA LEU A 152 -9.14 -0.32 -17.94
C LEU A 152 -8.45 1.06 -17.93
N ALA A 153 -7.14 1.08 -17.68
CA ALA A 153 -6.37 2.32 -17.66
C ALA A 153 -6.16 2.92 -19.07
N SER A 154 -6.05 2.07 -20.10
CA SER A 154 -5.72 2.46 -21.48
C SER A 154 -6.78 3.34 -22.11
N VAL A 155 -8.06 3.02 -21.92
CA VAL A 155 -9.21 3.83 -22.38
C VAL A 155 -9.09 5.29 -21.92
N SER A 156 -8.46 5.53 -20.78
CA SER A 156 -8.31 6.85 -20.17
C SER A 156 -7.07 7.63 -20.65
N ILE A 157 -6.11 6.94 -21.28
CA ILE A 157 -4.76 7.46 -21.52
C ILE A 157 -4.50 7.76 -22.99
N ASP A 158 -5.30 7.23 -23.92
CA ASP A 158 -5.21 7.41 -25.38
C ASP A 158 -5.34 8.87 -25.88
N ARG A 159 -5.27 9.86 -24.99
CA ARG A 159 -5.47 11.28 -25.29
C ARG A 159 -4.21 12.12 -25.50
N ARG A 160 -2.95 11.72 -25.20
CA ARG A 160 -1.80 12.66 -25.35
C ARG A 160 -0.37 12.07 -25.30
N LEU A 161 0.19 11.81 -26.48
CA LEU A 161 1.61 11.55 -26.87
C LEU A 161 2.64 12.65 -26.40
N ALA A 162 3.98 12.62 -26.57
CA ALA A 162 5.11 11.64 -26.60
C ALA A 162 6.50 12.37 -26.79
N GLY A 163 7.64 11.78 -26.32
CA GLY A 163 9.08 11.94 -26.78
C GLY A 163 9.97 13.00 -26.07
N LEU A 164 11.29 12.87 -25.73
CA LEU A 164 12.47 11.97 -25.91
C LEU A 164 13.53 12.21 -24.78
N SER A 165 14.57 11.36 -24.60
CA SER A 165 15.52 11.38 -23.43
C SER A 165 17.03 11.30 -23.75
N VAL A 166 17.89 11.63 -22.76
CA VAL A 166 19.37 11.41 -22.71
C VAL A 166 19.78 10.86 -21.31
N ALA A 167 20.87 10.09 -21.22
CA ALA A 167 21.25 9.20 -20.09
C ALA A 167 21.68 9.87 -18.76
N LYS A 168 21.40 9.20 -17.61
CA LYS A 168 21.69 9.63 -16.21
C LYS A 168 21.87 8.44 -15.25
N THR A 169 22.51 8.69 -14.10
CA THR A 169 22.78 7.74 -12.98
C THR A 169 21.54 7.44 -12.12
N SER A 170 21.40 6.20 -11.63
CA SER A 170 20.29 5.75 -10.77
C SER A 170 20.60 5.92 -9.27
N LEU A 171 19.63 6.41 -8.50
CA LEU A 171 19.68 6.50 -7.04
C LEU A 171 18.44 5.86 -6.44
N THR A 172 18.63 5.06 -5.39
CA THR A 172 17.54 4.42 -4.64
C THR A 172 17.62 4.86 -3.18
N VAL A 173 16.47 5.21 -2.59
CA VAL A 173 16.38 5.60 -1.19
C VAL A 173 15.61 4.51 -0.43
N CYS A 174 16.23 3.94 0.60
CA CYS A 174 15.57 2.99 1.49
C CYS A 174 14.95 3.74 2.68
N ASN A 175 13.63 3.95 2.62
CA ASN A 175 12.87 4.59 3.70
C ASN A 175 13.07 3.88 5.03
N HIS A 176 12.99 2.55 5.04
CA HIS A 176 13.16 1.73 6.24
C HIS A 176 14.53 1.97 6.90
N ALA A 177 15.63 1.89 6.14
CA ALA A 177 16.96 2.14 6.70
C ALA A 177 17.09 3.54 7.34
N PHE A 178 16.47 4.55 6.72
CA PHE A 178 16.49 5.91 7.26
C PHE A 178 15.60 6.08 8.50
N HIS A 179 14.41 5.49 8.53
CA HIS A 179 13.48 5.55 9.68
C HIS A 179 13.97 4.75 10.89
N HIS A 180 14.85 3.78 10.65
CA HIS A 180 15.49 2.97 11.67
C HIS A 180 16.97 3.34 11.88
N ASN A 181 17.36 4.58 11.59
CA ASN A 181 18.72 5.07 11.84
C ASN A 181 18.83 5.64 13.28
N PRO A 182 19.62 5.02 14.19
CA PRO A 182 19.77 5.50 15.57
C PRO A 182 20.41 6.89 15.66
N VAL A 183 21.24 7.29 14.68
CA VAL A 183 21.84 8.64 14.64
C VAL A 183 20.75 9.71 14.45
N VAL A 184 19.69 9.39 13.72
CA VAL A 184 18.59 10.33 13.44
C VAL A 184 17.52 10.25 14.54
N TRP A 185 17.12 9.03 14.90
CA TRP A 185 15.94 8.74 15.70
C TRP A 185 16.25 8.26 17.13
N GLY A 186 17.51 8.22 17.54
CA GLY A 186 17.95 7.75 18.86
C GLY A 186 17.97 6.23 18.99
N GLU A 187 18.57 5.74 20.08
CA GLU A 187 18.79 4.31 20.35
C GLU A 187 17.50 3.47 20.38
N VAL A 188 16.37 4.07 20.75
CA VAL A 188 15.08 3.38 20.85
C VAL A 188 14.27 3.39 19.54
N HIS A 189 14.90 3.67 18.40
CA HIS A 189 14.21 3.79 17.11
C HIS A 189 13.42 2.54 16.67
N ASN A 190 13.78 1.35 17.17
CA ASN A 190 13.09 0.09 16.92
C ASN A 190 11.98 -0.23 17.95
N ILE A 191 11.74 0.65 18.92
CA ILE A 191 10.70 0.47 19.94
C ILE A 191 9.45 1.25 19.53
N PHE A 192 8.31 0.57 19.48
CA PHE A 192 7.02 1.24 19.31
C PHE A 192 6.71 2.09 20.54
N ASN A 193 6.89 3.40 20.39
CA ASN A 193 6.62 4.39 21.43
C ASN A 193 5.85 5.58 20.82
N PRO A 194 4.50 5.62 20.93
CA PRO A 194 3.70 6.72 20.42
C PRO A 194 4.03 8.07 21.06
N THR A 195 4.37 8.10 22.35
CA THR A 195 4.65 9.34 23.10
C THR A 195 6.00 9.95 22.76
N ARG A 196 6.82 9.29 21.93
CA ARG A 196 8.07 9.88 21.43
C ARG A 196 7.85 11.18 20.64
N TRP A 197 6.65 11.36 20.11
CA TRP A 197 6.25 12.57 19.39
C TRP A 197 5.81 13.72 20.30
N ASP A 198 5.77 13.49 21.61
CA ASP A 198 5.57 14.56 22.59
C ASP A 198 6.89 15.29 22.89
N GLU A 199 8.03 14.68 22.56
CA GLU A 199 9.35 15.27 22.74
C GLU A 199 9.65 16.31 21.63
N PRO A 200 9.85 17.59 21.96
CA PRO A 200 10.06 18.64 20.96
C PRO A 200 11.24 18.38 20.01
N SER A 201 12.30 17.73 20.50
CA SER A 201 13.48 17.40 19.70
C SER A 201 13.18 16.41 18.56
N ILE A 202 12.23 15.49 18.79
CA ILE A 202 11.80 14.47 17.83
C ILE A 202 10.73 15.06 16.92
N THR A 203 9.77 15.82 17.46
CA THR A 203 8.72 16.48 16.69
C THR A 203 9.28 17.45 15.67
N ALA A 204 10.36 18.17 16.01
CA ALA A 204 11.09 19.02 15.07
C ALA A 204 11.64 18.24 13.86
N LYS A 205 11.95 16.94 14.03
CA LYS A 205 12.42 16.03 12.98
C LYS A 205 11.29 15.36 12.18
N SER A 206 10.01 15.61 12.50
CA SER A 206 8.85 15.02 11.79
C SER A 206 8.90 15.23 10.27
N ARG A 207 9.47 16.35 9.80
CA ARG A 207 9.71 16.64 8.37
C ARG A 207 10.62 15.64 7.65
N LEU A 208 11.42 14.87 8.40
CA LEU A 208 12.31 13.83 7.87
C LEU A 208 11.57 12.50 7.66
N LEU A 209 10.34 12.36 8.16
CA LEU A 209 9.51 11.19 7.86
C LEU A 209 9.07 11.22 6.40
N MET A 210 9.46 10.16 5.68
CA MET A 210 9.22 10.01 4.26
C MET A 210 8.44 8.73 3.94
N HIS A 211 7.53 8.31 4.82
CA HIS A 211 6.66 7.14 4.63
C HIS A 211 5.72 7.30 3.41
N PHE A 212 5.45 8.53 2.97
CA PHE A 212 4.80 8.84 1.69
C PHE A 212 5.76 9.41 0.63
N GLY A 213 7.07 9.38 0.87
CA GLY A 213 8.07 10.07 0.06
C GLY A 213 8.10 11.59 0.29
N LEU A 214 9.02 12.28 -0.39
CA LEU A 214 9.25 13.73 -0.29
C LEU A 214 9.38 14.38 -1.68
N GLY A 215 9.15 15.70 -1.74
CA GLY A 215 9.32 16.51 -2.93
C GLY A 215 8.28 16.25 -4.04
N GLY A 216 8.63 16.60 -5.28
CA GLY A 216 7.72 16.53 -6.44
C GLY A 216 7.24 15.12 -6.82
N ARG A 217 7.80 14.07 -6.19
CA ARG A 217 7.42 12.66 -6.38
C ARG A 217 6.77 12.03 -5.14
N GLN A 218 6.40 12.84 -4.14
CA GLN A 218 5.63 12.39 -2.99
C GLN A 218 4.31 11.73 -3.43
N CYS A 219 3.93 10.66 -2.72
CA CYS A 219 2.72 9.89 -2.92
C CYS A 219 1.51 10.82 -3.07
N ILE A 220 0.83 10.72 -4.21
CA ILE A 220 -0.36 11.52 -4.50
C ILE A 220 -1.54 11.10 -3.61
N GLY A 221 -1.61 9.82 -3.24
CA GLY A 221 -2.66 9.24 -2.40
C GLY A 221 -2.44 9.41 -0.90
N LYS A 222 -1.43 10.19 -0.46
CA LYS A 222 -1.14 10.42 0.97
C LYS A 222 -2.39 10.82 1.74
N THR A 223 -3.14 11.80 1.24
CA THR A 223 -4.32 12.34 1.90
C THR A 223 -5.42 11.27 2.06
N VAL A 224 -5.70 10.52 1.00
CA VAL A 224 -6.68 9.42 1.01
C VAL A 224 -6.28 8.34 2.02
N ALA A 225 -5.02 7.91 1.97
CA ALA A 225 -4.50 6.88 2.87
C ALA A 225 -4.56 7.32 4.33
N THR A 226 -4.12 8.54 4.64
CA THR A 226 -4.15 9.08 6.00
C THR A 226 -5.58 9.22 6.53
N ALA A 227 -6.51 9.73 5.72
CA ALA A 227 -7.92 9.83 6.12
C ALA A 227 -8.54 8.46 6.41
N ASN A 228 -8.29 7.47 5.54
CA ASN A 228 -8.75 6.10 5.73
C ASN A 228 -8.18 5.46 7.01
N ILE A 229 -6.86 5.54 7.20
CA ILE A 229 -6.19 4.97 8.38
C ILE A 229 -6.79 5.57 9.66
N TYR A 230 -6.94 6.88 9.74
CA TYR A 230 -7.49 7.51 10.94
C TYR A 230 -8.96 7.18 11.16
N LYS A 231 -9.80 7.29 10.12
CA LYS A 231 -11.23 7.02 10.25
C LYS A 231 -11.48 5.56 10.65
N LEU A 232 -10.79 4.62 10.01
CA LEU A 232 -10.90 3.21 10.30
C LEU A 232 -10.42 2.88 11.72
N LEU A 233 -9.16 3.21 12.04
CA LEU A 233 -8.58 2.82 13.32
C LEU A 233 -9.30 3.48 14.49
N SER A 234 -9.67 4.76 14.38
CA SER A 234 -10.42 5.44 15.44
C SER A 234 -11.80 4.82 15.65
N THR A 235 -12.50 4.41 14.58
CA THR A 235 -13.80 3.74 14.68
C THR A 235 -13.65 2.37 15.35
N LEU A 236 -12.74 1.53 14.85
CA LEU A 236 -12.54 0.18 15.38
C LEU A 236 -12.08 0.18 16.84
N LEU A 237 -11.14 1.05 17.21
CA LEU A 237 -10.61 1.12 18.59
C LEU A 237 -11.56 1.80 19.58
N ARG A 238 -12.53 2.58 19.07
CA ARG A 238 -13.61 3.13 19.89
C ARG A 238 -14.62 2.04 20.24
N GLU A 239 -14.98 1.20 19.28
CA GLU A 239 -16.09 0.24 19.41
C GLU A 239 -15.65 -1.16 19.88
N PHE A 240 -14.41 -1.54 19.59
CA PHE A 240 -13.90 -2.86 19.92
C PHE A 240 -12.59 -2.80 20.70
N GLN A 241 -12.37 -3.84 21.49
CA GLN A 241 -11.08 -4.17 22.05
C GLN A 241 -10.57 -5.48 21.45
N PHE A 242 -9.39 -5.43 20.85
CA PHE A 242 -8.71 -6.58 20.29
C PHE A 242 -7.70 -7.16 21.27
N VAL A 243 -7.62 -8.50 21.31
CA VAL A 243 -6.70 -9.27 22.15
C VAL A 243 -6.08 -10.36 21.29
N LEU A 244 -4.76 -10.54 21.34
CA LEU A 244 -4.09 -11.62 20.60
C LEU A 244 -4.66 -12.98 20.98
N ALA A 245 -4.89 -13.85 20.00
CA ALA A 245 -5.50 -15.16 20.22
C ALA A 245 -4.59 -16.10 21.02
N SER A 246 -3.29 -16.10 20.74
CA SER A 246 -2.31 -16.97 21.41
C SER A 246 -1.97 -16.48 22.81
N GLU A 247 -2.05 -17.37 23.81
CA GLU A 247 -1.65 -17.04 25.18
C GLU A 247 -0.14 -16.83 25.29
N GLN A 248 0.62 -17.66 24.58
CA GLN A 248 2.08 -17.59 24.55
C GLN A 248 2.53 -16.26 23.94
N GLU A 249 1.88 -15.83 22.86
CA GLU A 249 2.17 -14.54 22.23
C GLU A 249 1.80 -13.39 23.15
N ARG A 250 0.64 -13.44 23.84
CA ARG A 250 0.26 -12.44 24.86
C ARG A 250 1.30 -12.33 25.98
N ALA A 251 1.73 -13.46 26.53
CA ALA A 251 2.76 -13.51 27.56
C ALA A 251 4.11 -12.98 27.02
N GLY A 252 4.46 -13.34 25.80
CA GLY A 252 5.63 -12.81 25.10
C GLY A 252 5.57 -11.29 24.98
N VAL A 253 4.45 -10.72 24.52
CA VAL A 253 4.25 -9.28 24.38
C VAL A 253 4.35 -8.57 25.74
N ALA A 254 3.75 -9.13 26.80
CA ALA A 254 3.90 -8.61 28.16
C ALA A 254 5.37 -8.57 28.60
N ASN A 255 6.16 -9.57 28.18
CA ASN A 255 7.60 -9.65 28.41
C ASN A 255 8.45 -8.90 27.38
N GLY A 256 7.84 -8.13 26.48
CA GLY A 256 8.54 -7.28 25.52
C GLY A 256 8.96 -7.96 24.20
N LEU A 257 8.27 -9.02 23.77
CA LEU A 257 8.57 -9.76 22.53
C LEU A 257 8.76 -8.85 21.29
N TYR A 258 8.02 -7.74 21.21
CA TYR A 258 8.11 -6.74 20.12
C TYR A 258 8.76 -5.41 20.53
N LYS A 259 9.41 -5.33 21.69
CA LYS A 259 10.19 -4.14 22.08
C LYS A 259 11.56 -4.21 21.41
N GLY A 260 11.80 -3.35 20.41
CA GLY A 260 13.06 -3.34 19.68
C GLY A 260 13.18 -4.45 18.63
N LYS A 261 12.14 -5.28 18.48
CA LYS A 261 12.07 -6.40 17.53
C LYS A 261 10.82 -6.26 16.69
N ILE A 262 11.02 -5.96 15.41
CA ILE A 262 9.93 -5.91 14.44
C ILE A 262 9.45 -7.35 14.22
N PRO A 263 8.13 -7.62 14.15
CA PRO A 263 7.60 -8.92 13.75
C PRO A 263 8.20 -9.36 12.42
N GLU A 264 8.19 -10.68 12.17
CA GLU A 264 8.68 -11.19 10.89
C GLU A 264 7.83 -10.64 9.73
N MET A 265 8.48 -10.01 8.75
CA MET A 265 7.84 -9.39 7.60
C MET A 265 8.22 -10.11 6.31
N PHE A 266 7.30 -10.14 5.34
CA PHE A 266 7.57 -10.63 4.00
C PHE A 266 8.56 -9.72 3.24
N SER A 267 8.44 -8.40 3.43
CA SER A 267 9.34 -7.40 2.84
C SER A 267 9.40 -6.16 3.74
N VAL A 268 10.54 -5.47 3.76
CA VAL A 268 10.67 -4.15 4.40
C VAL A 268 10.30 -3.00 3.45
N GLY A 269 10.20 -3.28 2.13
CA GLY A 269 9.83 -2.29 1.11
C GLY A 269 8.32 -2.14 0.96
N ILE A 270 7.59 -3.24 1.13
CA ILE A 270 6.14 -3.30 1.30
C ILE A 270 5.96 -4.06 2.61
N SER A 271 6.01 -3.33 3.72
CA SER A 271 5.95 -3.87 5.08
C SER A 271 4.66 -4.65 5.30
N ASP A 272 4.74 -5.97 5.13
CA ASP A 272 3.61 -6.88 5.36
C ASP A 272 4.03 -7.98 6.34
N LEU A 273 3.14 -8.30 7.28
CA LEU A 273 3.37 -9.34 8.27
C LEU A 273 3.48 -10.70 7.57
N LYS A 274 4.49 -11.51 7.92
CA LYS A 274 4.67 -12.82 7.28
C LYS A 274 3.54 -13.80 7.63
N GLY A 275 3.02 -13.74 8.85
CA GLY A 275 1.93 -14.58 9.35
C GLY A 275 0.61 -13.82 9.50
N PRO A 276 -0.48 -14.55 9.80
CA PRO A 276 -1.76 -13.96 10.16
C PRO A 276 -1.67 -13.20 11.49
N LEU A 277 -2.53 -12.21 11.70
CA LEU A 277 -2.69 -11.53 12.98
C LEU A 277 -3.97 -12.03 13.66
N LEU A 278 -3.86 -13.18 14.33
CA LEU A 278 -5.00 -13.83 14.97
C LEU A 278 -5.40 -13.13 16.27
N VAL A 279 -6.64 -12.68 16.35
CA VAL A 279 -7.19 -11.95 17.50
C VAL A 279 -8.54 -12.51 17.92
N ARG A 280 -8.92 -12.22 19.16
CA ARG A 280 -10.30 -12.16 19.64
C ARG A 280 -10.69 -10.70 19.81
N ALA A 281 -11.94 -10.36 19.56
CA ALA A 281 -12.49 -9.04 19.83
C ALA A 281 -13.56 -9.09 20.92
N ARG A 282 -13.81 -7.95 21.56
CA ARG A 282 -14.99 -7.72 22.43
C ARG A 282 -15.49 -6.30 22.22
N ASN A 283 -16.78 -6.09 22.42
CA ASN A 283 -17.37 -4.76 22.40
C ASN A 283 -16.83 -3.93 23.58
N ARG A 284 -16.64 -2.63 23.34
CA ARG A 284 -16.29 -1.64 24.36
C ARG A 284 -17.53 -0.98 24.96
#